data_AF-A0A2A3N4U8-F1
#
_entry.id   AF-A0A2A3N4U8-F1
#
_cell.length_a   1.000
_cell.length_b   1.000
_cell.length_c   1.000
_cell.angle_alpha   90.00
_cell.angle_beta   90.00
_cell.angle_gamma   90.00
#
_symmetry.space_group_name_H-M   'P 1'
#
loop_
_entity.id
_entity.type
_entity.pdbx_description
1 polymer ?
#
loop_
_entity_poly.entity_id
_entity_poly.type
_entity_poly.pdbx_seq_one_letter_code
_entity_poly.pdbx_strand_id
1 'polypeptide(L)'
;MKRCILFFFCSFLWATYAQELPLLDRLSAIKNGNRDFYAIDGYIITNEDLKLPFDEKGFKKAYRKLKINAQDAQSNPRIHTDNYLVNRDKEEYVESLYFVKSPANTISLVWFSKLRDREVEVEESLVNLIVENKIPQELFAPTDARSIDFAGRKIPMLDDCYFTGINIVQCPYNGEMNWGVYRTLEDAQQAVADQFAANKQRKIVKPIEEQEVEVLFEEVPTKAKRVVFDIKGVASALAGMSGGKTLTVYYVAQVVRNRPIACVMSFWNNDNINATTGLPPLLSRVMQLK
;
A
#
# COMPACT_ATOMS: atom_id res chain seq x y z
N MET A 1 -32.49 -49.01 -38.14
CA MET A 1 -32.35 -47.56 -37.89
C MET A 1 -31.75 -47.34 -36.50
N LYS A 2 -30.44 -47.11 -36.44
CA LYS A 2 -29.70 -46.85 -35.19
C LYS A 2 -29.82 -45.35 -34.87
N ARG A 3 -30.41 -45.00 -33.73
CA ARG A 3 -30.45 -43.62 -33.23
C ARG A 3 -29.12 -43.34 -32.52
N CYS A 4 -28.26 -42.54 -33.14
CA CYS A 4 -27.11 -41.95 -32.48
C CYS A 4 -27.60 -40.87 -31.51
N ILE A 5 -27.40 -41.08 -30.21
CA ILE A 5 -27.54 -40.05 -29.19
C ILE A 5 -26.26 -39.23 -29.21
N LEU A 6 -26.36 -37.99 -29.72
CA LEU A 6 -25.27 -37.02 -29.72
C LEU A 6 -25.22 -36.38 -28.32
N PHE A 7 -24.23 -36.75 -27.51
CA PHE A 7 -23.94 -36.04 -26.26
C PHE A 7 -23.25 -34.71 -26.60
N PHE A 8 -23.98 -33.60 -26.44
CA PHE A 8 -23.44 -32.25 -26.55
C PHE A 8 -22.69 -31.94 -25.23
N PHE A 9 -21.37 -32.12 -25.24
CA PHE A 9 -20.49 -31.63 -24.19
C PHE A 9 -20.45 -30.10 -24.28
N CYS A 10 -21.36 -29.41 -23.57
CA CYS A 10 -21.18 -27.99 -23.26
C CYS A 10 -20.00 -27.89 -22.27
N SER A 11 -18.80 -27.76 -22.80
CA SER A 11 -17.68 -27.19 -22.06
C SER A 11 -18.07 -25.77 -21.65
N PHE A 12 -18.58 -25.62 -20.42
CA PHE A 12 -18.53 -24.35 -19.72
C PHE A 12 -17.04 -23.99 -19.63
N LEU A 13 -16.58 -23.15 -20.55
CA LEU A 13 -15.39 -22.35 -20.33
C LEU A 13 -15.74 -21.44 -19.17
N TRP A 14 -15.31 -21.82 -17.97
CA TRP A 14 -15.16 -20.88 -16.87
C TRP A 14 -14.05 -19.95 -17.33
N ALA A 15 -14.40 -18.95 -18.15
CA ALA A 15 -13.60 -17.77 -18.28
C ALA A 15 -13.60 -17.13 -16.88
N THR A 16 -12.61 -17.51 -16.07
CA THR A 16 -12.20 -16.70 -14.94
C THR A 16 -11.73 -15.40 -15.57
N TYR A 17 -12.65 -14.46 -15.76
CA TYR A 17 -12.27 -13.08 -16.03
C TYR A 17 -11.48 -12.65 -14.80
N ALA A 18 -10.16 -12.67 -14.90
CA ALA A 18 -9.32 -11.82 -14.07
C ALA A 18 -9.69 -10.39 -14.45
N GLN A 19 -10.71 -9.84 -13.79
CA GLN A 19 -11.11 -8.47 -14.03
C GLN A 19 -10.03 -7.57 -13.45
N GLU A 20 -9.29 -6.91 -14.33
CA GLU A 20 -8.35 -5.87 -13.91
C GLU A 20 -9.12 -4.70 -13.35
N LEU A 21 -8.76 -4.27 -12.15
CA LEU A 21 -9.39 -3.11 -11.52
C LEU A 21 -8.87 -1.81 -12.17
N PRO A 22 -9.75 -0.89 -12.62
CA PRO A 22 -9.34 0.38 -13.21
C PRO A 22 -8.45 1.22 -12.30
N LEU A 23 -7.58 2.06 -12.89
CA LEU A 23 -6.56 2.81 -12.15
C LEU A 23 -7.10 3.67 -10.99
N LEU A 24 -8.20 4.39 -11.20
CA LEU A 24 -8.80 5.22 -10.14
C LEU A 24 -9.49 4.39 -9.05
N ASP A 25 -9.97 3.19 -9.37
CA ASP A 25 -10.63 2.32 -8.40
C ASP A 25 -9.65 1.71 -7.40
N ARG A 26 -8.36 1.61 -7.76
CA ARG A 26 -7.29 1.15 -6.87
C ARG A 26 -6.53 2.28 -6.17
N LEU A 27 -6.80 3.54 -6.51
CA LEU A 27 -6.12 4.70 -5.95
C LEU A 27 -6.73 5.10 -4.60
N SER A 28 -5.89 5.22 -3.57
CA SER A 28 -6.23 5.93 -2.34
C SER A 28 -5.53 7.28 -2.32
N ALA A 29 -6.19 8.31 -1.78
CA ALA A 29 -5.61 9.64 -1.61
C ALA A 29 -5.87 10.19 -0.20
N ILE A 30 -4.94 10.98 0.32
CA ILE A 30 -5.13 11.77 1.54
C ILE A 30 -4.39 13.10 1.41
N LYS A 31 -5.04 14.17 1.84
CA LYS A 31 -4.47 15.52 1.81
C LYS A 31 -4.09 15.95 3.21
N ASN A 32 -2.83 16.30 3.43
CA ASN A 32 -2.35 16.76 4.74
C ASN A 32 -1.49 18.03 4.57
N GLY A 33 -2.07 19.17 4.96
CA GLY A 33 -1.44 20.48 4.78
C GLY A 33 -1.24 20.82 3.30
N ASN A 34 0.01 21.07 2.91
CA ASN A 34 0.41 21.43 1.54
C ASN A 34 0.90 20.23 0.71
N ARG A 35 0.63 19.00 1.17
CA ARG A 35 1.05 17.77 0.52
C ARG A 35 -0.15 16.87 0.30
N ASP A 36 -0.14 16.22 -0.86
CA ASP A 36 -1.05 15.13 -1.14
C ASP A 36 -0.26 13.83 -1.12
N PHE A 37 -0.85 12.79 -0.54
CA PHE A 37 -0.29 11.45 -0.51
C PHE A 37 -1.22 10.51 -1.26
N TYR A 38 -0.64 9.59 -2.03
CA TYR A 38 -1.39 8.59 -2.77
C TYR A 38 -0.82 7.19 -2.54
N ALA A 39 -1.65 6.17 -2.68
CA ALA A 39 -1.26 4.78 -2.62
C ALA A 39 -2.00 3.95 -3.66
N ILE A 40 -1.27 3.09 -4.37
CA ILE A 40 -1.78 2.31 -5.51
C ILE A 40 -0.77 1.22 -5.88
N ASP A 41 -1.19 -0.03 -6.04
CA ASP A 41 -0.32 -1.18 -6.41
C ASP A 41 1.00 -1.30 -5.62
N GLY A 42 0.98 -0.95 -4.33
CA GLY A 42 2.18 -0.95 -3.49
C GLY A 42 3.10 0.27 -3.63
N TYR A 43 2.78 1.22 -4.52
CA TYR A 43 3.38 2.55 -4.49
C TYR A 43 2.88 3.35 -3.29
N ILE A 44 3.80 4.09 -2.67
CA ILE A 44 3.51 5.26 -1.85
C ILE A 44 4.00 6.48 -2.61
N ILE A 45 3.13 7.46 -2.79
CA ILE A 45 3.38 8.62 -3.63
C ILE A 45 3.22 9.89 -2.80
N THR A 46 4.17 10.80 -2.90
CA THR A 46 4.06 12.15 -2.32
C THR A 46 4.03 13.19 -3.42
N ASN A 47 3.05 14.09 -3.39
CA ASN A 47 3.01 15.30 -4.20
C ASN A 47 3.25 16.53 -3.32
N GLU A 48 4.30 17.31 -3.64
CA GLU A 48 4.68 18.51 -2.91
C GLU A 48 5.13 19.63 -3.86
N ASP A 49 4.57 20.83 -3.71
CA ASP A 49 5.15 22.04 -4.31
C ASP A 49 6.41 22.45 -3.54
N LEU A 50 7.57 22.40 -4.21
CA LEU A 50 8.85 22.76 -3.61
C LEU A 50 9.02 24.26 -3.39
N LYS A 51 8.10 25.09 -3.93
CA LYS A 51 8.15 26.56 -3.92
C LYS A 51 9.45 27.09 -4.54
N LEU A 52 9.97 26.38 -5.52
CA LEU A 52 11.16 26.73 -6.30
C LEU A 52 10.73 27.02 -7.75
N PRO A 53 11.29 28.04 -8.42
CA PRO A 53 10.97 28.30 -9.82
C PRO A 53 11.38 27.13 -10.71
N PHE A 54 10.64 26.90 -11.80
CA PHE A 54 10.99 25.90 -12.81
C PHE A 54 12.10 26.42 -13.74
N ASP A 55 13.30 26.62 -13.19
CA ASP A 55 14.48 27.11 -13.88
C ASP A 55 15.76 26.44 -13.33
N GLU A 56 16.91 26.72 -13.96
CA GLU A 56 18.21 26.15 -13.57
C GLU A 56 18.54 26.36 -12.07
N LYS A 57 18.21 27.54 -11.53
CA LYS A 57 18.48 27.88 -10.12
C LYS A 57 17.57 27.09 -9.18
N GLY A 58 16.32 26.89 -9.56
CA GLY A 58 15.36 26.05 -8.86
C GLY A 58 15.80 24.59 -8.85
N PHE A 59 16.15 24.02 -10.00
CA PHE A 59 16.64 22.65 -10.11
C PHE A 59 17.94 22.43 -9.32
N LYS A 60 18.90 23.36 -9.38
CA LYS A 60 20.12 23.28 -8.57
C LYS A 60 19.82 23.21 -7.07
N LYS A 61 18.82 23.96 -6.59
CA LYS A 61 18.37 23.90 -5.18
C LYS A 61 17.66 22.59 -4.86
N ALA A 62 16.73 22.15 -5.73
CA ALA A 62 15.97 20.92 -5.55
C ALA A 62 16.89 19.70 -5.52
N TYR A 63 17.78 19.57 -6.50
CA TYR A 63 18.73 18.46 -6.60
C TYR A 63 19.71 18.42 -5.45
N ARG A 64 20.19 19.58 -4.97
CA ARG A 64 21.02 19.63 -3.75
C ARG A 64 20.25 19.15 -2.51
N LYS A 65 19.00 19.59 -2.33
CA LYS A 65 18.15 19.17 -1.20
C LYS A 65 17.90 17.66 -1.22
N LEU A 66 17.66 17.10 -2.40
CA LEU A 66 17.30 15.69 -2.60
C LEU A 66 18.50 14.79 -2.90
N LYS A 67 19.73 15.33 -2.94
CA LYS A 67 20.98 14.62 -3.29
C LYS A 67 20.91 13.92 -4.66
N ILE A 68 20.47 14.65 -5.67
CA ILE A 68 20.35 14.20 -7.07
C ILE A 68 21.55 14.72 -7.87
N ASN A 69 22.13 13.89 -8.74
CA ASN A 69 23.03 14.36 -9.77
C ASN A 69 22.19 14.84 -10.97
N ALA A 70 22.44 16.06 -11.45
CA ALA A 70 21.67 16.65 -12.55
C ALA A 70 21.73 15.82 -13.84
N GLN A 71 22.79 15.04 -14.04
CA GLN A 71 22.95 14.16 -15.21
C GLN A 71 21.99 12.96 -15.19
N ASP A 72 21.44 12.61 -14.03
CA ASP A 72 20.47 11.52 -13.89
C ASP A 72 19.06 11.96 -14.30
N ALA A 73 18.83 13.27 -14.48
CA ALA A 73 17.54 13.84 -14.78
C ALA A 73 17.29 13.85 -16.30
N GLN A 74 16.17 13.26 -16.72
CA GLN A 74 15.79 13.15 -18.13
C GLN A 74 14.37 13.66 -18.34
N SER A 75 14.10 14.32 -19.47
CA SER A 75 12.73 14.69 -19.81
C SER A 75 11.92 13.45 -20.17
N ASN A 76 10.69 13.34 -19.65
CA ASN A 76 9.75 12.31 -20.05
C ASN A 76 8.68 12.92 -20.98
N PRO A 77 8.64 12.55 -22.28
CA PRO A 77 7.71 13.12 -23.25
C PRO A 77 6.24 12.69 -23.07
N ARG A 78 5.96 11.68 -22.23
CA ARG A 78 4.60 11.21 -21.94
C ARG A 78 3.90 12.02 -20.85
N ILE A 79 4.63 12.89 -20.15
CA ILE A 79 4.06 13.80 -19.17
C ILE A 79 3.58 15.08 -19.86
N HIS A 80 2.35 15.51 -19.58
CA HIS A 80 1.66 16.58 -20.30
C HIS A 80 2.14 18.01 -19.94
N THR A 81 3.28 18.12 -19.26
CA THR A 81 3.92 19.39 -18.88
C THR A 81 5.44 19.25 -18.90
N ASP A 82 6.15 20.37 -18.93
CA ASP A 82 7.61 20.39 -18.82
C ASP A 82 8.01 19.64 -17.55
N ASN A 83 8.94 18.69 -17.68
CA ASN A 83 9.30 17.82 -16.59
C ASN A 83 10.74 17.30 -16.69
N TYR A 84 11.21 16.79 -15.56
CA TYR A 84 12.39 15.93 -15.47
C TYR A 84 12.10 14.76 -14.53
N LEU A 85 12.46 13.56 -14.95
CA LEU A 85 12.38 12.32 -14.19
C LEU A 85 13.77 11.91 -13.73
N VAL A 86 13.87 11.49 -12.47
CA VAL A 86 15.04 10.82 -11.90
C VAL A 86 14.60 9.50 -11.29
N ASN A 87 15.20 8.41 -11.76
CA ASN A 87 14.97 7.06 -11.28
C ASN A 87 16.09 6.62 -10.33
N ARG A 88 15.75 5.96 -9.22
CA ARG A 88 16.72 5.44 -8.25
C ARG A 88 16.36 4.04 -7.83
N ASP A 89 17.35 3.16 -7.87
CA ASP A 89 17.20 1.79 -7.42
C ASP A 89 18.03 1.63 -6.15
N LYS A 90 17.35 1.41 -5.03
CA LYS A 90 17.98 1.03 -3.76
C LYS A 90 17.83 -0.47 -3.58
N GLU A 91 18.61 -1.04 -2.67
CA GLU A 91 18.52 -2.47 -2.34
C GLU A 91 17.13 -2.87 -1.80
N GLU A 92 16.49 -1.95 -1.07
CA GLU A 92 15.23 -2.18 -0.35
C GLU A 92 13.98 -1.67 -1.10
N TYR A 93 14.14 -0.67 -1.97
CA TYR A 93 13.04 -0.02 -2.68
C TYR A 93 13.52 0.68 -3.95
N VAL A 94 12.60 0.92 -4.87
CA VAL A 94 12.78 1.75 -6.07
C VAL A 94 12.06 3.08 -5.89
N GLU A 95 12.61 4.13 -6.51
CA GLU A 95 12.01 5.46 -6.53
C GLU A 95 11.96 6.03 -7.95
N SER A 96 10.93 6.83 -8.20
CA SER A 96 10.79 7.68 -9.38
C SER A 96 10.41 9.09 -8.92
N LEU A 97 11.25 10.07 -9.23
CA LEU A 97 11.05 11.47 -8.84
C LEU A 97 10.75 12.29 -10.09
N TYR A 98 9.48 12.66 -10.26
CA TYR A 98 9.02 13.54 -11.33
C TYR A 98 9.01 14.98 -10.82
N PHE A 99 9.87 15.82 -11.40
CA PHE A 99 9.88 17.26 -11.22
C PHE A 99 9.06 17.88 -12.34
N VAL A 100 7.83 18.29 -12.06
CA VAL A 100 6.88 18.79 -13.06
C VAL A 100 6.62 20.27 -12.86
N LYS A 101 6.45 20.99 -13.97
CA LYS A 101 6.13 22.41 -13.96
C LYS A 101 4.69 22.63 -13.54
N SER A 102 4.52 23.36 -12.44
CA SER A 102 3.20 23.75 -11.94
C SER A 102 2.62 24.92 -12.75
N PRO A 103 1.29 25.17 -12.65
CA PRO A 103 0.67 26.37 -13.22
C PRO A 103 1.27 27.69 -12.70
N ALA A 104 1.84 27.68 -11.48
CA ALA A 104 2.52 28.83 -10.88
C ALA A 104 3.98 28.97 -11.36
N ASN A 105 4.40 28.18 -12.35
CA ASN A 105 5.77 28.12 -12.86
C ASN A 105 6.79 27.73 -11.77
N THR A 106 6.35 26.95 -10.78
CA THR A 106 7.18 26.33 -9.74
C THR A 106 7.41 24.84 -10.03
N ILE A 107 8.34 24.24 -9.29
CA ILE A 107 8.61 22.80 -9.32
C ILE A 107 7.65 22.09 -8.36
N SER A 108 6.74 21.29 -8.90
CA SER A 108 6.03 20.25 -8.13
C SER A 108 6.83 18.95 -8.20
N LEU A 109 7.03 18.30 -7.05
CA LEU A 109 7.66 17.00 -6.96
C LEU A 109 6.59 15.94 -6.76
N VAL A 110 6.44 15.03 -7.73
CA VAL A 110 5.69 13.77 -7.57
C VAL A 110 6.69 12.65 -7.37
N TRP A 111 6.79 12.14 -6.15
CA TRP A 111 7.77 11.15 -5.73
C TRP A 111 7.09 9.82 -5.44
N PHE A 112 7.39 8.83 -6.27
CA PHE A 112 6.96 7.44 -6.14
C PHE A 112 8.01 6.64 -5.38
N SER A 113 7.57 5.79 -4.46
CA SER A 113 8.39 4.76 -3.81
C SER A 113 7.63 3.44 -3.79
N LYS A 114 8.30 2.34 -4.14
CA LYS A 114 7.75 0.97 -4.13
C LYS A 114 8.85 0.00 -3.74
N LEU A 115 8.52 -1.14 -3.13
CA LEU A 115 9.53 -2.13 -2.72
C LEU A 115 10.37 -2.62 -3.90
N ARG A 116 9.75 -2.99 -5.02
CA ARG A 116 10.42 -3.45 -6.24
C ARG A 116 9.55 -3.15 -7.46
N ASP A 117 10.10 -3.37 -8.64
CA ASP A 117 9.40 -3.44 -9.93
C ASP A 117 8.51 -2.22 -10.24
N ARG A 118 9.14 -1.21 -10.87
CA ARG A 118 8.44 -0.02 -11.38
C ARG A 118 7.47 -0.38 -12.50
N GLU A 119 6.30 0.25 -12.47
CA GLU A 119 5.28 0.21 -13.51
C GLU A 119 5.17 1.59 -14.15
N VAL A 120 6.05 1.86 -15.13
CA VAL A 120 6.20 3.18 -15.76
C VAL A 120 4.86 3.74 -16.27
N GLU A 121 4.01 2.88 -16.85
CA GLU A 121 2.70 3.30 -17.36
C GLU A 121 1.75 3.80 -16.26
N VAL A 122 1.82 3.20 -15.07
CA VAL A 122 1.04 3.61 -13.89
C VAL A 122 1.55 4.94 -13.36
N GLU A 123 2.87 5.10 -13.28
CA GLU A 123 3.51 6.34 -12.84
C GLU A 123 3.14 7.51 -13.77
N GLU A 124 3.31 7.34 -15.09
CA GLU A 124 3.01 8.37 -16.08
C GLU A 124 1.53 8.76 -16.08
N SER A 125 0.64 7.76 -16.00
CA SER A 125 -0.81 8.01 -15.92
C SER A 125 -1.18 8.81 -14.66
N LEU A 126 -0.59 8.47 -13.50
CA LEU A 126 -0.85 9.19 -12.25
C LEU A 126 -0.25 10.59 -12.23
N VAL A 127 0.98 10.76 -12.73
CA VAL A 127 1.58 12.10 -12.84
C VAL A 127 0.68 13.00 -13.67
N ASN A 128 0.19 12.52 -14.82
CA ASN A 128 -0.74 13.27 -15.66
C ASN A 128 -2.04 13.62 -14.94
N LEU A 129 -2.67 12.67 -14.23
CA LEU A 129 -3.86 12.95 -13.43
C LEU A 129 -3.61 14.00 -12.33
N ILE A 130 -2.43 13.98 -11.70
CA ILE A 130 -2.04 14.95 -10.67
C ILE A 130 -1.84 16.34 -11.28
N VAL A 131 -1.04 16.46 -12.35
CA VAL A 131 -0.74 17.78 -12.94
C VAL A 131 -1.95 18.42 -13.62
N GLU A 132 -2.88 17.60 -14.10
CA GLU A 132 -4.13 18.06 -14.70
C GLU A 132 -5.25 18.28 -13.67
N ASN A 133 -5.00 18.02 -12.38
CA ASN A 133 -5.97 18.10 -11.30
C ASN A 133 -7.25 17.28 -11.58
N LYS A 134 -7.08 16.06 -12.10
CA LYS A 134 -8.16 15.14 -12.49
C LYS A 134 -8.40 14.00 -11.49
N ILE A 135 -7.71 14.00 -10.35
CA ILE A 135 -8.01 13.05 -9.26
C ILE A 135 -9.32 13.48 -8.58
N PRO A 136 -10.36 12.64 -8.58
CA PRO A 136 -11.63 12.99 -7.96
C PRO A 136 -11.50 13.26 -6.46
N GLN A 137 -12.20 14.29 -5.96
CA GLN A 137 -12.10 14.72 -4.55
C GLN A 137 -12.67 13.68 -3.59
N GLU A 138 -13.61 12.86 -4.04
CA GLU A 138 -14.20 11.75 -3.29
C GLU A 138 -13.21 10.64 -2.95
N LEU A 139 -12.06 10.56 -3.64
CA LEU A 139 -10.99 9.61 -3.31
C LEU A 139 -10.13 10.07 -2.12
N PHE A 140 -10.25 11.33 -1.70
CA PHE A 140 -9.46 11.87 -0.59
C PHE A 140 -10.10 11.49 0.75
N ALA A 141 -9.42 10.63 1.49
CA ALA A 141 -9.79 10.25 2.85
C ALA A 141 -9.64 11.43 3.83
N PRO A 142 -10.45 11.45 4.92
CA PRO A 142 -10.26 12.41 6.00
C PRO A 142 -8.94 12.14 6.75
N THR A 143 -8.35 13.18 7.34
CA THR A 143 -7.06 13.08 8.05
C THR A 143 -7.17 12.60 9.50
N ASP A 144 -8.37 12.58 10.07
CA ASP A 144 -8.58 12.36 11.51
C ASP A 144 -8.73 10.88 11.91
N ALA A 145 -8.56 9.95 10.97
CA ALA A 145 -8.67 8.50 11.15
C ALA A 145 -9.96 8.02 11.84
N ARG A 146 -11.02 8.83 11.93
CA ARG A 146 -12.30 8.42 12.57
C ARG A 146 -13.00 7.30 11.82
N SER A 147 -12.76 7.22 10.52
CA SER A 147 -13.18 6.11 9.68
C SER A 147 -12.18 5.87 8.58
N ILE A 148 -12.09 4.62 8.14
CA ILE A 148 -11.31 4.24 6.97
C ILE A 148 -12.23 3.67 5.89
N ASP A 149 -11.78 3.73 4.64
CA ASP A 149 -12.34 2.94 3.56
C ASP A 149 -11.48 1.69 3.35
N PHE A 150 -12.01 0.54 3.75
CA PHE A 150 -11.38 -0.75 3.55
C PHE A 150 -12.11 -1.53 2.47
N ALA A 151 -11.51 -1.60 1.28
CA ALA A 151 -12.07 -2.30 0.12
C ALA A 151 -13.52 -1.88 -0.21
N GLY A 152 -13.83 -0.58 -0.17
CA GLY A 152 -15.15 -0.02 -0.47
C GLY A 152 -16.14 -0.04 0.71
N ARG A 153 -15.70 -0.46 1.90
CA ARG A 153 -16.51 -0.47 3.13
C ARG A 153 -15.95 0.55 4.10
N LYS A 154 -16.80 1.48 4.53
CA LYS A 154 -16.47 2.41 5.61
C LYS A 154 -16.46 1.68 6.95
N ILE A 155 -15.32 1.73 7.65
CA ILE A 155 -15.17 1.15 8.99
C ILE A 155 -14.95 2.29 9.97
N PRO A 156 -15.79 2.46 11.01
CA PRO A 156 -15.52 3.41 12.08
C PRO A 156 -14.35 2.89 12.93
N MET A 157 -13.42 3.79 13.26
CA MET A 157 -12.24 3.47 14.09
C MET A 157 -12.52 3.74 15.57
N LEU A 158 -11.62 3.23 16.42
CA LEU A 158 -11.61 3.55 17.85
C LEU A 158 -11.08 4.98 18.05
N ASP A 159 -11.42 5.60 19.17
CA ASP A 159 -11.12 7.01 19.44
C ASP A 159 -9.61 7.34 19.46
N ASP A 160 -8.77 6.36 19.73
CA ASP A 160 -7.30 6.49 19.84
C ASP A 160 -6.53 6.03 18.59
N CYS A 161 -7.24 5.58 17.54
CA CYS A 161 -6.61 5.20 16.28
C CYS A 161 -6.14 6.43 15.50
N TYR A 162 -5.02 6.30 14.81
CA TYR A 162 -4.50 7.35 13.93
C TYR A 162 -3.83 6.76 12.68
N PHE A 163 -3.74 7.56 11.62
CA PHE A 163 -2.97 7.21 10.44
C PHE A 163 -1.47 7.41 10.71
N THR A 164 -0.67 6.36 10.52
CA THR A 164 0.81 6.46 10.47
C THR A 164 1.31 6.63 9.03
N GLY A 165 0.44 6.40 8.05
CA GLY A 165 0.67 6.59 6.63
C GLY A 165 -0.65 6.43 5.86
N ILE A 166 -0.63 6.67 4.55
CA ILE A 166 -1.80 6.41 3.72
C ILE A 166 -2.11 4.91 3.73
N ASN A 167 -3.36 4.56 4.04
CA ASN A 167 -3.81 3.18 4.24
C ASN A 167 -3.00 2.42 5.31
N ILE A 168 -2.45 3.13 6.31
CA ILE A 168 -1.82 2.51 7.49
C ILE A 168 -2.46 3.11 8.74
N VAL A 169 -3.15 2.26 9.50
CA VAL A 169 -3.82 2.64 10.74
C VAL A 169 -3.18 1.91 11.90
N GLN A 170 -2.83 2.66 12.93
CA GLN A 170 -2.37 2.14 14.20
C GLN A 170 -3.38 2.52 15.29
N CYS A 171 -3.80 1.54 16.07
CA CYS A 171 -4.61 1.75 17.26
C CYS A 171 -3.80 1.26 18.47
N PRO A 172 -3.33 2.16 19.36
CA PRO A 172 -2.52 1.79 20.51
C PRO A 172 -3.13 0.63 21.31
N TYR A 173 -2.33 -0.40 21.60
CA TYR A 173 -2.76 -1.64 22.27
C TYR A 173 -3.89 -2.42 21.57
N ASN A 174 -4.27 -2.06 20.35
CA ASN A 174 -5.40 -2.64 19.63
C ASN A 174 -5.01 -3.10 18.22
N GLY A 175 -3.71 -3.12 17.91
CA GLY A 175 -3.12 -3.57 16.64
C GLY A 175 -2.82 -2.46 15.65
N GLU A 176 -2.20 -2.86 14.54
CA GLU A 176 -1.88 -2.03 13.38
C GLU A 176 -2.25 -2.80 12.11
N MET A 177 -2.68 -2.09 11.06
CA MET A 177 -2.85 -2.68 9.75
C MET A 177 -2.49 -1.71 8.63
N ASN A 178 -1.89 -2.24 7.58
CA ASN A 178 -1.78 -1.58 6.29
C ASN A 178 -2.51 -2.36 5.21
N TRP A 179 -3.01 -1.66 4.19
CA TRP A 179 -3.61 -2.31 3.02
C TRP A 179 -3.33 -1.55 1.73
N GLY A 180 -3.40 -2.29 0.63
CA GLY A 180 -3.38 -1.75 -0.73
C GLY A 180 -4.46 -2.41 -1.58
N VAL A 181 -4.94 -1.68 -2.58
CA VAL A 181 -5.81 -2.20 -3.63
C VAL A 181 -4.96 -2.39 -4.88
N TYR A 182 -5.09 -3.55 -5.52
CA TYR A 182 -4.25 -3.96 -6.64
C TYR A 182 -5.09 -4.24 -7.87
N ARG A 183 -4.44 -4.17 -9.03
CA ARG A 183 -5.07 -4.52 -10.31
C ARG A 183 -5.60 -5.96 -10.35
N THR A 184 -4.83 -6.91 -9.82
CA THR A 184 -5.16 -8.35 -9.81
C THR A 184 -4.90 -8.98 -8.44
N LEU A 185 -5.42 -10.19 -8.22
CA LEU A 185 -5.13 -10.95 -7.00
C LEU A 185 -3.66 -11.39 -6.94
N GLU A 186 -3.08 -11.72 -8.08
CA GLU A 186 -1.67 -12.08 -8.22
C GLU A 186 -0.77 -10.91 -7.79
N ASP A 187 -1.10 -9.68 -8.21
CA ASP A 187 -0.38 -8.47 -7.82
C ASP A 187 -0.47 -8.25 -6.29
N ALA A 188 -1.64 -8.48 -5.69
CA ALA A 188 -1.83 -8.41 -4.23
C ALA A 188 -1.05 -9.51 -3.47
N GLN A 189 -1.02 -10.73 -4.00
CA GLN A 189 -0.26 -11.85 -3.44
C GLN A 189 1.25 -11.58 -3.50
N GLN A 190 1.73 -11.02 -4.60
CA GLN A 190 3.13 -10.62 -4.73
C GLN A 190 3.48 -9.51 -3.72
N ALA A 191 2.61 -8.51 -3.56
CA ALA A 191 2.86 -7.42 -2.62
C ALA A 191 2.96 -7.88 -1.16
N VAL A 192 2.11 -8.81 -0.70
CA VAL A 192 2.26 -9.38 0.65
C VAL A 192 3.53 -10.22 0.78
N ALA A 193 3.96 -10.92 -0.28
CA ALA A 193 5.20 -11.70 -0.28
C ALA A 193 6.42 -10.78 -0.20
N ASP A 194 6.42 -9.67 -0.93
CA ASP A 194 7.49 -8.67 -0.90
C ASP A 194 7.57 -7.98 0.46
N GLN A 195 6.43 -7.57 1.04
CA GLN A 195 6.40 -6.97 2.37
C GLN A 195 6.90 -7.95 3.44
N PHE A 196 6.55 -9.24 3.34
CA PHE A 196 7.08 -10.28 4.21
C PHE A 196 8.60 -10.43 4.07
N ALA A 197 9.11 -10.50 2.83
CA ALA A 197 10.55 -10.61 2.57
C ALA A 197 11.32 -9.42 3.13
N ALA A 198 10.82 -8.19 2.92
CA ALA A 198 11.40 -6.97 3.46
C ALA A 198 11.41 -6.98 5.00
N ASN A 199 10.30 -7.39 5.63
CA ASN A 199 10.23 -7.48 7.09
C ASN A 199 11.23 -8.49 7.66
N LYS A 200 11.42 -9.65 7.01
CA LYS A 200 12.36 -10.69 7.45
C LYS A 200 13.83 -10.26 7.36
N GLN A 201 14.16 -9.32 6.48
CA GLN A 201 15.52 -8.78 6.33
C GLN A 201 15.87 -7.73 7.41
N ARG A 202 14.86 -7.18 8.11
CA ARG A 202 15.10 -6.19 9.18
C ARG A 202 15.87 -6.82 10.33
N LYS A 203 17.03 -6.25 10.67
CA LYS A 203 17.92 -6.75 11.74
C LYS A 203 17.27 -6.77 13.14
N ILE A 204 16.22 -5.98 13.33
CA ILE A 204 15.51 -5.81 14.61
C ILE A 204 14.50 -6.92 14.92
N VAL A 205 14.12 -7.74 13.93
CA VAL A 205 13.17 -8.84 14.10
C VAL A 205 13.79 -10.18 13.77
N LYS A 206 13.26 -11.25 14.36
CA LYS A 206 13.57 -12.63 13.98
C LYS A 206 12.28 -13.44 13.94
N PRO A 207 11.92 -14.07 12.82
CA PRO A 207 10.80 -14.99 12.81
C PRO A 207 11.12 -16.19 13.71
N ILE A 208 10.21 -16.49 14.64
CA ILE A 208 10.30 -17.65 15.54
C ILE A 208 9.20 -18.69 15.26
N GLU A 209 8.15 -18.28 14.56
CA GLU A 209 7.05 -19.15 14.13
C GLU A 209 6.53 -18.63 12.78
N GLU A 210 6.32 -19.53 11.81
CA GLU A 210 5.74 -19.24 10.50
C GLU A 210 4.71 -20.34 10.18
N GLN A 211 3.46 -19.99 9.89
CA GLN A 211 2.41 -20.95 9.57
C GLN A 211 1.35 -20.36 8.65
N GLU A 212 0.65 -21.22 7.90
CA GLU A 212 -0.60 -20.85 7.23
C GLU A 212 -1.78 -21.11 8.17
N VAL A 213 -2.72 -20.17 8.24
CA VAL A 213 -3.93 -20.29 9.04
C VAL A 213 -5.16 -19.97 8.20
N GLU A 214 -6.22 -20.73 8.43
CA GLU A 214 -7.53 -20.48 7.83
C GLU A 214 -8.23 -19.34 8.58
N VAL A 215 -8.70 -18.35 7.83
CA VAL A 215 -9.40 -17.19 8.38
C VAL A 215 -10.67 -16.89 7.58
N LEU A 216 -11.56 -16.08 8.15
CA LEU A 216 -12.57 -15.35 7.40
C LEU A 216 -12.10 -13.90 7.31
N PHE A 217 -11.67 -13.47 6.14
CA PHE A 217 -11.22 -12.12 5.88
C PHE A 217 -12.31 -11.39 5.08
N GLU A 218 -12.93 -10.37 5.69
CA GLU A 218 -14.13 -9.72 5.17
C GLU A 218 -15.21 -10.73 4.76
N GLU A 219 -15.44 -11.73 5.62
CA GLU A 219 -16.40 -12.83 5.42
C GLU A 219 -16.01 -13.83 4.31
N VAL A 220 -14.86 -13.63 3.66
CA VAL A 220 -14.34 -14.53 2.62
C VAL A 220 -13.35 -15.53 3.21
N PRO A 221 -13.59 -16.86 3.07
CA PRO A 221 -12.62 -17.88 3.45
C PRO A 221 -11.27 -17.65 2.76
N THR A 222 -10.23 -17.49 3.57
CA THR A 222 -8.90 -17.10 3.09
C THR A 222 -7.81 -17.80 3.88
N LYS A 223 -6.69 -18.11 3.22
CA LYS A 223 -5.46 -18.54 3.90
C LYS A 223 -4.59 -17.33 4.17
N ALA A 224 -4.27 -17.09 5.45
CA ALA A 224 -3.35 -16.06 5.87
C ALA A 224 -2.01 -16.69 6.25
N LYS A 225 -0.90 -16.04 5.88
CA LYS A 225 0.41 -16.38 6.46
C LYS A 225 0.53 -15.66 7.80
N ARG A 226 0.60 -16.42 8.89
CA ARG A 226 0.87 -15.91 10.24
C ARG A 226 2.34 -16.09 10.57
N VAL A 227 2.97 -15.03 11.07
CA VAL A 227 4.37 -15.02 11.49
C VAL A 227 4.46 -14.40 12.86
N VAL A 228 5.17 -15.04 13.78
CA VAL A 228 5.54 -14.45 15.07
C VAL A 228 6.99 -14.02 15.02
N PHE A 229 7.22 -12.74 15.26
CA PHE A 229 8.55 -12.15 15.33
C PHE A 229 8.95 -11.91 16.79
N ASP A 230 10.17 -12.33 17.11
CA ASP A 230 10.89 -11.91 18.30
C ASP A 230 11.66 -10.61 18.01
N ILE A 231 11.66 -9.67 18.95
CA ILE A 231 12.33 -8.37 18.81
C ILE A 231 13.71 -8.42 19.45
N LYS A 232 14.71 -7.96 18.72
CA LYS A 232 16.12 -8.00 19.12
C LYS A 232 16.68 -6.64 19.53
N GLY A 233 17.76 -6.67 20.33
CA GLY A 233 18.60 -5.52 20.63
C GLY A 233 17.89 -4.46 21.48
N VAL A 234 18.27 -3.19 21.30
CA VAL A 234 17.70 -2.06 22.05
C VAL A 234 16.19 -1.93 21.85
N ALA A 235 15.67 -2.32 20.68
CA ALA A 235 14.24 -2.36 20.42
C ALA A 235 13.51 -3.35 21.34
N SER A 236 14.15 -4.46 21.71
CA SER A 236 13.62 -5.44 22.67
C SER A 236 13.46 -4.83 24.06
N ALA A 237 14.42 -4.00 24.49
CA ALA A 237 14.35 -3.31 25.78
C ALA A 237 13.21 -2.28 25.79
N LEU A 238 13.06 -1.49 24.70
CA LEU A 238 11.97 -0.51 24.58
C LEU A 238 10.59 -1.17 24.52
N ALA A 239 10.43 -2.23 23.72
CA ALA A 239 9.19 -3.01 23.69
C ALA A 239 8.92 -3.67 25.05
N GLY A 240 9.96 -4.18 25.72
CA GLY A 240 9.85 -4.76 27.05
C GLY A 240 9.37 -3.77 28.11
N MET A 241 9.73 -2.48 28.00
CA MET A 241 9.23 -1.43 28.89
C MET A 241 7.73 -1.16 28.71
N SER A 242 7.17 -1.38 27.52
CA SER A 242 5.71 -1.33 27.29
C SER A 242 5.03 -2.69 27.52
N GLY A 243 5.79 -3.74 27.82
CA GLY A 243 5.30 -5.11 28.02
C GLY A 243 5.25 -5.98 26.76
N GLY A 244 5.58 -5.42 25.59
CA GLY A 244 5.62 -6.13 24.31
C GLY A 244 6.90 -6.96 24.18
N LYS A 245 6.75 -8.23 23.82
CA LYS A 245 7.87 -9.17 23.64
C LYS A 245 7.91 -9.73 22.22
N THR A 246 6.75 -10.09 21.68
CA THR A 246 6.63 -10.64 20.34
C THR A 246 5.59 -9.86 19.54
N LEU A 247 5.84 -9.76 18.23
CA LEU A 247 4.93 -9.16 17.27
C LEU A 247 4.33 -10.28 16.41
N THR A 248 3.02 -10.46 16.47
CA THR A 248 2.31 -11.38 15.57
C THR A 248 1.87 -10.60 14.33
N VAL A 249 2.15 -11.13 13.15
CA VAL A 249 1.83 -10.51 11.86
C VAL A 249 1.08 -11.49 10.97
N TYR A 250 -0.01 -11.03 10.37
CA TYR A 250 -0.80 -11.75 9.37
C TYR A 250 -0.62 -11.06 8.02
N TYR A 251 -0.23 -11.84 7.01
CA TYR A 251 -0.13 -11.42 5.62
C TYR A 251 -1.27 -12.07 4.85
N VAL A 252 -2.17 -11.24 4.29
CA VAL A 252 -3.42 -11.68 3.67
C VAL A 252 -3.56 -11.05 2.29
N ALA A 253 -3.82 -11.87 1.28
CA ALA A 253 -4.20 -11.39 -0.05
C ALA A 253 -5.48 -12.08 -0.50
N GLN A 254 -6.50 -11.31 -0.88
CA GLN A 254 -7.83 -11.83 -1.25
C GLN A 254 -8.59 -10.81 -2.11
N VAL A 255 -9.51 -11.31 -2.94
CA VAL A 255 -10.53 -10.47 -3.58
C VAL A 255 -11.71 -10.30 -2.63
N VAL A 256 -11.94 -9.06 -2.21
CA VAL A 256 -13.07 -8.67 -1.36
C VAL A 256 -13.90 -7.65 -2.12
N ARG A 257 -15.20 -7.90 -2.30
CA ARG A 257 -16.11 -7.00 -3.04
C ARG A 257 -15.55 -6.58 -4.41
N ASN A 258 -15.06 -7.56 -5.18
CA ASN A 258 -14.42 -7.39 -6.49
C ASN A 258 -13.15 -6.52 -6.49
N ARG A 259 -12.51 -6.34 -5.33
CA ARG A 259 -11.26 -5.59 -5.19
C ARG A 259 -10.16 -6.54 -4.72
N PRO A 260 -9.08 -6.72 -5.50
CA PRO A 260 -7.90 -7.41 -5.02
C PRO A 260 -7.20 -6.60 -3.94
N ILE A 261 -7.06 -7.18 -2.74
CA ILE A 261 -6.49 -6.52 -1.57
C ILE A 261 -5.26 -7.28 -1.10
N ALA A 262 -4.18 -6.56 -0.85
CA ALA A 262 -3.10 -7.01 0.03
C ALA A 262 -3.28 -6.30 1.37
N CYS A 263 -3.29 -7.05 2.47
CA CYS A 263 -3.40 -6.51 3.81
C CYS A 263 -2.40 -7.19 4.73
N VAL A 264 -1.65 -6.38 5.46
CA VAL A 264 -0.74 -6.84 6.51
C VAL A 264 -1.21 -6.26 7.83
N MET A 265 -1.48 -7.15 8.77
CA MET A 265 -2.03 -6.83 10.07
C MET A 265 -1.06 -7.30 11.15
N SER A 266 -0.84 -6.50 12.18
CA SER A 266 0.08 -6.86 13.25
C SER A 266 -0.43 -6.43 14.62
N PHE A 267 0.01 -7.14 15.66
CA PHE A 267 -0.26 -6.79 17.05
C PHE A 267 0.79 -7.37 17.98
N TRP A 268 0.98 -6.68 19.10
CA TRP A 268 1.89 -7.14 20.15
C TRP A 268 1.21 -8.17 21.03
N ASN A 269 1.99 -9.07 21.61
CA ASN A 269 1.47 -10.09 22.53
C ASN A 269 0.87 -9.51 23.84
N ASN A 270 1.04 -8.21 24.10
CA ASN A 270 0.44 -7.47 25.21
C ASN A 270 -0.66 -6.49 24.76
N ASP A 271 -1.08 -6.53 23.49
CA ASP A 271 -2.28 -5.82 23.04
C ASP A 271 -3.54 -6.41 23.69
N ASN A 272 -4.67 -5.71 23.57
CA ASN A 272 -5.99 -6.10 24.06
C ASN A 272 -6.57 -7.27 23.24
N ILE A 273 -5.94 -8.44 23.32
CA ILE A 273 -6.35 -9.62 22.55
C ILE A 273 -7.64 -10.17 23.15
N ASN A 274 -8.70 -10.21 22.35
CA ASN A 274 -9.96 -10.78 22.78
C ASN A 274 -9.82 -12.31 22.90
N ALA A 275 -10.08 -12.86 24.08
CA ALA A 275 -9.89 -14.28 24.38
C ALA A 275 -10.75 -15.23 23.52
N THR A 276 -11.88 -14.76 22.99
CA THR A 276 -12.76 -15.55 22.12
C THR A 276 -12.30 -15.52 20.66
N THR A 277 -11.83 -14.37 20.16
CA THR A 277 -11.47 -14.22 18.74
C THR A 277 -9.97 -14.43 18.47
N GLY A 278 -9.13 -14.36 19.50
CA GLY A 278 -7.67 -14.44 19.38
C GLY A 278 -7.02 -13.24 18.68
N LEU A 279 -7.78 -12.17 18.41
CA LEU A 279 -7.33 -10.96 17.72
C LEU A 279 -7.65 -9.71 18.56
N PRO A 280 -6.88 -8.63 18.41
CA PRO A 280 -7.22 -7.34 18.99
C PRO A 280 -8.33 -6.63 18.18
N PRO A 281 -9.00 -5.62 18.78
CA PRO A 281 -10.18 -4.99 18.20
C PRO A 281 -10.04 -4.47 16.78
N LEU A 282 -8.89 -3.89 16.38
CA LEU A 282 -8.70 -3.38 15.02
C LEU A 282 -8.79 -4.51 13.99
N LEU A 283 -8.05 -5.60 14.23
CA LEU A 283 -7.96 -6.74 13.32
C LEU A 283 -9.28 -7.49 13.25
N SER A 284 -9.99 -7.62 14.38
CA SER A 284 -11.32 -8.24 14.43
C SER A 284 -12.38 -7.52 13.58
N ARG A 285 -12.12 -6.28 13.11
CA ARG A 285 -13.02 -5.57 12.18
C ARG A 285 -13.01 -6.13 10.77
N VAL A 286 -11.93 -6.81 10.38
CA VAL A 286 -11.70 -7.28 9.00
C VAL A 286 -11.35 -8.76 8.92
N MET A 287 -11.00 -9.40 10.03
CA MET A 287 -10.58 -10.80 10.06
C MET A 287 -11.13 -11.55 11.27
N GLN A 288 -11.45 -12.83 11.09
CA GLN A 288 -11.77 -13.78 12.15
C GLN A 288 -10.90 -15.03 11.99
N LEU A 289 -10.38 -15.56 13.08
CA LEU A 289 -9.68 -16.86 13.10
C LEU A 289 -10.72 -17.99 13.09
N LYS A 290 -10.42 -19.09 12.39
CA LYS A 290 -11.24 -20.32 12.41
C LYS A 290 -10.73 -21.33 13.43
#